data_AF-A0A8C1VWJ3-F1
#
_entry.id   AF-A0A8C1VWJ3-F1
#
_cell.length_a   1.000
_cell.length_b   1.000
_cell.length_c   1.000
_cell.angle_alpha   90.00
_cell.angle_beta   90.00
_cell.angle_gamma   90.00
#
_symmetry.space_group_name_H-M   'P 1'
#
loop_
_entity.id
_entity.type
_entity.pdbx_description
1 polymer ?
#
loop_
_entity_poly.entity_id
_entity_poly.type
_entity_poly.pdbx_seq_one_letter_code
_entity_poly.pdbx_strand_id
1 'polypeptide(L)'
;NDVLVIDRVSTEMTLSGIKDIPPSGVTRPICGIMGTIRLVAGMYLIVITRKRKVGDLFGHTVWKALEFDVISYKKTILHLTDIQMQDNKTFLSMINNVLNTDGFYFCTDYDLSHTQQRLSNTSPDFQEMSLLERADQRFMWNGNLLREIIAQPELHKFAFPVIHGFIVMKPCCINGKVFEWILISRRSCFRAGVRYYVRGIDSEGHAANFVETEQIVQYNNSQASFVQTRGSMPFFWSQRPNLRYKPKPQISNDTNHMDGFKRHFESQVLIYGKQVILNLVNQKGSELPLEQAFAKMVNGMENGLIKYIAFDFHKECSKMRWHRLQILVDAVSDMQEEFGYFMVSSDGKVTSEQSGTFRSNCMDCLDRTNVIQSLLARRSLQSQLQVTTQELETGKRTHWGLVMDGWNSMIRYYKNNFSDGFRQDSIDLFLGNYTVDETESLTPLHVQKDYKFLLLPVIMVVAFSMCIICLLMAGDTWTETLAYLLFWGMASALTAAVIVVNGREFVDAPKLVQKEKMD
;
A
#
# COMPACT_ATOMS: atom_id res chain seq x y z
N ASN A 1 -8.24 29.16 22.25
CA ASN A 1 -6.89 29.75 22.36
C ASN A 1 -6.02 28.78 23.12
N ASP A 2 -6.00 27.53 22.66
CA ASP A 2 -5.62 26.40 23.49
C ASP A 2 -4.29 25.91 22.97
N VAL A 3 -3.35 25.71 23.89
CA VAL A 3 -1.99 25.29 23.58
C VAL A 3 -1.83 23.87 24.07
N LEU A 4 -1.48 22.95 23.17
CA LEU A 4 -1.03 21.62 23.54
C LEU A 4 0.39 21.72 24.10
N VAL A 5 0.54 21.40 25.38
CA VAL A 5 1.83 21.33 26.08
C VAL A 5 2.21 19.87 26.23
N ILE A 6 3.39 19.53 25.72
CA ILE A 6 3.97 18.19 25.84
C ILE A 6 5.18 18.33 26.77
N ASP A 7 5.08 17.78 27.97
CA ASP A 7 6.22 17.73 28.89
C ASP A 7 7.19 16.64 28.41
N ARG A 8 8.43 17.03 28.14
CA ARG A 8 9.47 16.12 27.62
C ARG A 8 10.03 15.16 28.67
N VAL A 9 9.81 15.44 29.96
CA VAL A 9 10.27 14.64 31.08
C VAL A 9 9.19 13.64 31.50
N SER A 10 7.98 14.11 31.81
CA SER A 10 6.88 13.23 32.20
C SER A 10 6.21 12.54 31.01
N THR A 11 6.42 13.05 29.79
CA THR A 11 5.76 12.62 28.54
C THR A 11 4.26 12.93 28.48
N GLU A 12 3.73 13.63 29.49
CA GLU A 12 2.31 13.96 29.57
C GLU A 12 1.94 15.08 28.58
N MET A 13 0.75 14.92 27.98
CA MET A 13 0.12 15.92 27.14
C MET A 13 -0.98 16.62 27.93
N THR A 14 -0.92 17.96 27.98
CA THR A 14 -1.89 18.79 28.71
C THR A 14 -2.30 19.99 27.86
N LEU A 15 -3.44 20.60 28.21
CA LEU A 15 -3.88 21.85 27.61
C LEU A 15 -3.52 23.03 28.51
N SER A 16 -2.99 24.09 27.91
CA SER A 16 -2.65 25.35 28.59
C SER A 16 -3.06 26.56 27.76
N GLY A 17 -2.89 27.76 28.32
CA GLY A 17 -3.19 29.01 27.64
C GLY A 17 -2.00 29.54 26.86
N ILE A 18 -2.26 30.40 25.87
CA ILE A 18 -1.19 31.09 25.09
C ILE A 18 -0.25 31.90 26.00
N LYS A 19 -0.73 32.36 27.17
CA LYS A 19 0.05 33.12 28.14
C LYS A 19 1.19 32.31 28.78
N ASP A 20 1.10 30.99 28.71
CA ASP A 20 2.08 30.08 29.32
C ASP A 20 3.26 29.77 28.38
N ILE A 21 3.27 30.33 27.17
CA ILE A 21 4.36 30.15 26.20
C ILE A 21 5.56 31.02 26.61
N PRO A 22 6.75 30.44 26.85
CA PRO A 22 7.94 31.20 27.21
C PRO A 22 8.38 32.14 26.07
N PRO A 23 8.69 33.42 26.34
CA PRO A 23 9.09 34.39 25.32
C PRO A 23 10.44 34.07 24.66
N SER A 24 11.28 33.26 25.30
CA SER A 24 12.57 32.80 24.76
C SER A 24 12.47 31.54 23.88
N GLY A 25 11.25 31.07 23.59
CA GLY A 25 11.02 29.86 22.80
C GLY A 25 11.39 30.01 21.33
N VAL A 26 11.85 28.93 20.71
CA VAL A 26 12.03 28.86 19.25
C VAL A 26 10.71 28.44 18.61
N THR A 27 10.15 29.30 17.76
CA THR A 27 8.92 29.01 17.03
C THR A 27 9.23 28.31 15.71
N ARG A 28 8.48 27.26 15.40
CA ARG A 28 8.52 26.58 14.09
C ARG A 28 7.11 26.39 13.57
N PRO A 29 6.80 26.79 12.33
CA PRO A 29 5.51 26.50 11.74
C PRO A 29 5.40 25.01 11.42
N ILE A 30 4.25 24.42 11.74
CA ILE A 30 3.90 23.05 11.35
C ILE A 30 2.53 23.05 10.68
N CYS A 31 2.30 22.07 9.84
CA CYS A 31 1.07 21.87 9.10
C CYS A 31 0.06 20.97 9.82
N GLY A 32 0.53 20.13 10.75
CA GLY A 32 -0.27 19.18 11.52
C GLY A 32 0.61 18.20 12.30
N ILE A 33 0.03 17.54 13.31
CA ILE A 33 0.70 16.50 14.08
C ILE A 33 0.39 15.14 13.45
N MET A 34 1.43 14.37 13.11
CA MET A 34 1.29 12.99 12.64
C MET A 34 1.05 12.05 13.82
N GLY A 35 1.72 12.29 14.95
CA GLY A 35 1.53 11.58 16.21
C GLY A 35 2.84 11.40 16.98
N THR A 36 2.85 10.54 17.98
CA THR A 36 4.00 10.20 18.80
C THR A 36 4.44 8.74 18.62
N ILE A 37 5.73 8.47 18.80
CA ILE A 37 6.27 7.12 18.78
C ILE A 37 7.37 6.97 19.82
N ARG A 38 7.40 5.81 20.49
CA ARG A 38 8.47 5.43 21.40
C ARG A 38 9.54 4.63 20.66
N LEU A 39 10.78 5.11 20.70
CA LEU A 39 11.97 4.41 20.22
C LEU A 39 12.95 4.19 21.38
N VAL A 40 14.13 3.63 21.11
CA VAL A 40 15.15 3.29 22.12
C VAL A 40 15.56 4.50 22.98
N ALA A 41 15.69 5.69 22.37
CA ALA A 41 16.05 6.90 23.12
C ALA A 41 14.90 7.50 23.95
N GLY A 42 13.67 7.02 23.77
CA GLY A 42 12.44 7.53 24.37
C GLY A 42 11.43 8.01 23.33
N MET A 43 10.56 8.95 23.75
CA MET A 43 9.46 9.45 22.92
C MET A 43 9.93 10.45 21.86
N TYR A 44 9.31 10.36 20.68
CA TYR A 44 9.48 11.24 19.54
C TYR A 44 8.12 11.77 19.08
N LEU A 45 8.05 13.06 18.77
CA LEU A 45 6.91 13.70 18.11
C LEU A 45 7.18 13.79 16.61
N ILE A 46 6.24 13.32 15.80
CA ILE A 46 6.29 13.41 14.35
C ILE A 46 5.32 14.50 13.90
N VAL A 47 5.83 15.50 13.19
CA VAL A 47 5.04 16.62 12.66
C VAL A 47 5.17 16.74 11.16
N ILE A 48 4.11 17.21 10.50
CA ILE A 48 4.11 17.56 9.09
C ILE A 48 4.61 19.00 8.99
N THR A 49 5.71 19.22 8.29
CA THR A 49 6.30 20.57 8.14
C THR A 49 5.87 21.25 6.86
N ARG A 50 5.70 20.47 5.78
CA ARG A 50 5.26 20.98 4.48
C ARG A 50 4.09 20.17 3.92
N LYS A 51 3.11 20.88 3.36
CA LYS A 51 1.96 20.31 2.66
C LYS A 51 1.73 20.98 1.31
N ARG A 52 1.04 20.30 0.40
CA ARG A 52 0.58 20.84 -0.90
C ARG A 52 -0.91 20.60 -1.08
N LYS A 53 -1.64 21.61 -1.54
CA LYS A 53 -3.05 21.47 -1.92
C LYS A 53 -3.18 20.54 -3.12
N VAL A 54 -4.03 19.53 -3.03
CA VAL A 54 -4.35 18.61 -4.14
C VAL A 54 -5.53 19.14 -4.94
N GLY A 55 -6.55 19.63 -4.23
CA GLY A 55 -7.79 20.17 -4.77
C GLY A 55 -8.79 20.36 -3.65
N ASP A 56 -10.02 20.78 -3.99
CA ASP A 56 -11.13 20.89 -3.06
C ASP A 56 -12.14 19.78 -3.35
N LEU A 57 -12.46 18.97 -2.36
CA LEU A 57 -13.46 17.91 -2.42
C LEU A 57 -14.71 18.42 -1.71
N PHE A 58 -15.78 18.70 -2.47
CA PHE A 58 -17.04 19.23 -1.92
C PHE A 58 -16.87 20.51 -1.09
N GLY A 59 -15.90 21.36 -1.45
CA GLY A 59 -15.55 22.58 -0.71
C GLY A 59 -14.51 22.39 0.39
N HIS A 60 -14.13 21.15 0.71
CA HIS A 60 -13.09 20.84 1.70
C HIS A 60 -11.72 20.68 1.05
N THR A 61 -10.72 21.39 1.54
CA THR A 61 -9.38 21.34 0.94
C THR A 61 -8.64 20.07 1.33
N VAL A 62 -8.25 19.28 0.32
CA VAL A 62 -7.42 18.09 0.48
C VAL A 62 -5.95 18.44 0.40
N TRP A 63 -5.19 18.05 1.42
CA TRP A 63 -3.77 18.29 1.53
C TRP A 63 -2.96 17.01 1.32
N LYS A 64 -1.84 17.14 0.62
CA LYS A 64 -0.80 16.11 0.53
C LYS A 64 0.36 16.50 1.44
N ALA A 65 0.75 15.62 2.36
CA ALA A 65 1.94 15.82 3.19
C ALA A 65 3.21 15.56 2.36
N LEU A 66 4.21 16.43 2.49
CA LEU A 66 5.42 16.40 1.65
C LEU A 66 6.70 16.22 2.47
N GLU A 67 6.79 16.88 3.62
CA GLU A 67 7.95 16.80 4.52
C GLU A 67 7.48 16.64 5.96
N PHE A 68 8.32 15.96 6.73
CA PHE A 68 8.06 15.59 8.11
C PHE A 68 9.32 15.83 8.93
N ASP A 69 9.14 16.25 10.18
CA ASP A 69 10.20 16.32 11.18
C ASP A 69 9.91 15.31 12.29
N VAL A 70 10.96 14.63 12.75
CA VAL A 70 10.93 13.69 13.88
C VAL A 70 11.70 14.31 15.05
N ILE A 71 10.98 14.77 16.07
CA ILE A 71 11.51 15.57 17.17
C ILE A 71 11.61 14.72 18.43
N SER A 72 12.82 14.52 18.95
CA SER A 72 13.03 13.79 20.22
C SER A 72 12.61 14.62 21.43
N TYR A 73 12.01 13.96 22.42
CA TYR A 73 11.70 14.60 23.70
C TYR A 73 13.00 14.83 24.48
N LYS A 74 13.89 13.83 24.53
CA LYS A 74 15.18 13.96 25.21
C LYS A 74 16.15 14.82 24.37
N LYS A 75 16.89 15.70 25.04
CA LYS A 75 17.89 16.57 24.38
C LYS A 75 19.17 15.82 24.00
N THR A 76 19.49 14.74 24.70
CA THR A 76 20.72 13.96 24.50
C THR A 76 20.44 12.46 24.52
N ILE A 77 21.23 11.73 23.75
CA ILE A 77 21.22 10.26 23.68
C ILE A 77 22.36 9.62 24.49
N LEU A 78 23.06 10.40 25.32
CA LEU A 78 24.23 9.97 26.10
C LEU A 78 23.93 8.91 27.17
N HIS A 79 22.65 8.71 27.50
CA HIS A 79 22.21 7.67 28.43
C HIS A 79 22.17 6.27 27.78
N LEU A 80 22.36 6.19 26.47
CA LEU A 80 22.33 4.95 25.70
C LEU A 80 23.74 4.37 25.56
N THR A 81 23.83 3.04 25.49
CA THR A 81 25.06 2.35 25.07
C THR A 81 25.31 2.55 23.57
N ASP A 82 26.54 2.28 23.09
CA ASP A 82 26.88 2.40 21.66
C ASP A 82 25.96 1.55 20.77
N ILE A 83 25.59 0.35 21.23
CA ILE A 83 24.66 -0.55 20.52
C ILE A 83 23.27 0.07 20.46
N GLN A 84 22.75 0.58 21.59
CA GLN A 84 21.45 1.25 21.65
C GLN A 84 21.40 2.52 20.79
N MET A 85 22.50 3.29 20.72
CA MET A 85 22.60 4.45 19.83
C MET A 85 22.50 4.03 18.35
N GLN A 86 23.16 2.94 17.96
CA GLN A 86 23.10 2.40 16.59
C GLN A 86 21.72 1.85 16.24
N ASP A 87 21.07 1.15 17.18
CA ASP A 87 19.69 0.67 17.02
C ASP A 87 18.71 1.82 16.89
N ASN A 88 18.82 2.84 17.75
CA ASN A 88 17.99 4.04 17.67
C ASN A 88 18.13 4.75 16.32
N LYS A 89 19.36 4.86 15.80
CA LYS A 89 19.63 5.42 14.47
C LYS A 89 18.97 4.59 13.37
N THR A 90 18.98 3.27 13.51
CA THR A 90 18.34 2.34 12.58
C THR A 90 16.82 2.50 12.60
N PHE A 91 16.20 2.55 13.77
CA PHE A 91 14.77 2.80 13.91
C PHE A 91 14.33 4.18 13.38
N LEU A 92 15.13 5.23 13.62
CA LEU A 92 14.86 6.55 13.02
C LEU A 92 14.94 6.51 11.50
N SER A 93 15.90 5.77 10.94
CA SER A 93 15.99 5.55 9.49
C SER A 93 14.76 4.82 8.95
N MET A 94 14.24 3.82 9.69
CA MET A 94 13.01 3.10 9.34
C MET A 94 11.79 4.02 9.34
N ILE A 95 11.60 4.86 10.36
CA ILE A 95 10.52 5.85 10.40
C ILE A 95 10.62 6.83 9.23
N ASN A 96 11.81 7.38 8.99
CA ASN A 96 12.03 8.28 7.86
C ASN A 96 11.77 7.61 6.51
N ASN A 97 12.04 6.32 6.37
CA ASN A 97 11.75 5.57 5.14
C ASN A 97 10.23 5.48 4.87
N VAL A 98 9.41 5.28 5.91
CA VAL A 98 7.95 5.35 5.75
C VAL A 98 7.49 6.76 5.45
N LEU A 99 7.94 7.76 6.21
CA LEU A 99 7.54 9.16 6.04
C LEU A 99 7.92 9.73 4.66
N ASN A 100 9.06 9.30 4.11
CA ASN A 100 9.49 9.68 2.76
C ASN A 100 8.77 8.91 1.64
N THR A 101 7.88 7.96 1.98
CA THR A 101 7.03 7.31 0.99
C THR A 101 5.95 8.28 0.53
N ASP A 102 5.84 8.45 -0.78
CA ASP A 102 4.83 9.34 -1.36
C ASP A 102 3.41 8.77 -1.18
N GLY A 103 2.45 9.67 -0.93
CA GLY A 103 1.03 9.31 -0.93
C GLY A 103 0.28 9.48 0.39
N PHE A 104 0.79 10.30 1.33
CA PHE A 104 0.05 10.69 2.53
C PHE A 104 -0.86 11.89 2.26
N TYR A 105 -2.15 11.74 2.58
CA TYR A 105 -3.17 12.78 2.40
C TYR A 105 -4.00 12.97 3.67
N PHE A 106 -4.45 14.19 3.90
CA PHE A 106 -5.30 14.54 5.03
C PHE A 106 -6.19 15.75 4.71
N CYS A 107 -7.27 15.87 5.47
CA CYS A 107 -8.15 17.03 5.51
C CYS A 107 -8.29 17.51 6.95
N THR A 108 -8.69 18.76 7.12
CA THR A 108 -8.88 19.38 8.44
C THR A 108 -10.33 19.33 8.94
N ASP A 109 -11.26 19.04 8.05
CA ASP A 109 -12.72 19.15 8.24
C ASP A 109 -13.52 18.03 7.57
N TYR A 110 -12.95 17.35 6.57
CA TYR A 110 -13.57 16.22 5.87
C TYR A 110 -12.91 14.89 6.18
N ASP A 111 -13.68 13.79 6.21
CA ASP A 111 -13.13 12.46 6.45
C ASP A 111 -12.83 11.74 5.14
N LEU A 112 -11.54 11.63 4.83
CA LEU A 112 -11.05 10.95 3.65
C LEU A 112 -11.07 9.43 3.78
N SER A 113 -11.24 8.86 4.98
CA SER A 113 -11.16 7.42 5.25
C SER A 113 -12.41 6.65 4.83
N HIS A 114 -13.57 7.33 4.77
CA HIS A 114 -14.84 6.77 4.33
C HIS A 114 -15.12 7.07 2.84
N THR A 115 -15.94 6.22 2.22
CA THR A 115 -16.53 6.51 0.91
C THR A 115 -17.66 7.51 1.07
N GLN A 116 -18.02 8.17 -0.02
CA GLN A 116 -19.13 9.10 -0.05
C GLN A 116 -20.46 8.43 0.38
N GLN A 117 -20.73 7.21 -0.12
CA GLN A 117 -21.91 6.44 0.28
C GLN A 117 -21.93 6.13 1.78
N ARG A 118 -20.78 5.74 2.35
CA ARG A 118 -20.71 5.43 3.79
C ARG A 118 -20.98 6.68 4.63
N LEU A 119 -20.41 7.82 4.28
CA LEU A 119 -20.69 9.09 4.96
C LEU A 119 -22.17 9.49 4.83
N SER A 120 -22.77 9.30 3.65
CA SER A 120 -24.18 9.61 3.43
C SER A 120 -25.13 8.74 4.27
N ASN A 121 -24.71 7.52 4.63
CA ASN A 121 -25.53 6.56 5.37
C ASN A 121 -25.28 6.60 6.89
N THR A 122 -24.46 7.56 7.36
CA THR A 122 -24.20 7.76 8.80
C THR A 122 -25.27 8.64 9.45
N SER A 123 -25.46 8.47 10.76
CA SER A 123 -26.40 9.30 11.53
C SER A 123 -25.90 10.74 11.68
N PRO A 124 -26.79 11.72 11.94
CA PRO A 124 -26.37 13.08 12.29
C PRO A 124 -25.36 13.12 13.44
N ASP A 125 -25.57 12.31 14.49
CA ASP A 125 -24.66 12.20 15.64
C ASP A 125 -23.23 11.81 15.24
N PHE A 126 -23.07 10.98 14.20
CA PHE A 126 -21.76 10.60 13.68
C PHE A 126 -21.03 11.78 13.03
N GLN A 127 -21.77 12.76 12.50
CA GLN A 127 -21.18 13.96 11.90
C GLN A 127 -20.72 14.97 12.96
N GLU A 128 -21.26 14.90 14.17
CA GLU A 128 -20.84 15.72 15.32
C GLU A 128 -19.55 15.21 15.99
N MET A 129 -19.21 13.93 15.79
CA MET A 129 -17.97 13.33 16.29
C MET A 129 -16.71 13.97 15.67
N SER A 130 -15.60 13.89 16.40
CA SER A 130 -14.33 14.40 15.89
C SER A 130 -13.86 13.60 14.66
N LEU A 131 -12.99 14.20 13.84
CA LEU A 131 -12.39 13.50 12.69
C LEU A 131 -11.66 12.22 13.10
N LEU A 132 -11.05 12.20 14.28
CA LEU A 132 -10.28 11.05 14.78
C LEU A 132 -11.20 9.91 15.22
N GLU A 133 -12.32 10.23 15.85
CA GLU A 133 -13.29 9.25 16.33
C GLU A 133 -14.05 8.59 15.18
N ARG A 134 -14.40 9.39 14.18
CA ARG A 134 -15.18 8.92 13.03
C ARG A 134 -14.34 8.19 11.98
N ALA A 135 -13.01 8.30 12.01
CA ALA A 135 -12.15 7.74 10.98
C ALA A 135 -12.20 6.21 10.94
N ASP A 136 -12.28 5.66 9.72
CA ASP A 136 -12.15 4.23 9.47
C ASP A 136 -10.73 3.78 9.80
N GLN A 137 -10.61 2.98 10.85
CA GLN A 137 -9.34 2.46 11.36
C GLN A 137 -8.55 1.70 10.29
N ARG A 138 -9.22 1.08 9.31
CA ARG A 138 -8.55 0.38 8.20
C ARG A 138 -7.69 1.33 7.38
N PHE A 139 -8.03 2.61 7.28
CA PHE A 139 -7.36 3.56 6.39
C PHE A 139 -6.58 4.64 7.14
N MET A 140 -6.60 4.64 8.48
CA MET A 140 -5.90 5.60 9.33
C MET A 140 -4.44 5.18 9.56
N TRP A 141 -3.53 5.61 8.67
CA TRP A 141 -2.13 5.16 8.68
C TRP A 141 -1.33 5.67 9.89
N ASN A 142 -1.72 6.80 10.45
CA ASN A 142 -1.14 7.32 11.70
C ASN A 142 -1.92 6.90 12.95
N GLY A 143 -2.89 5.99 12.87
CA GLY A 143 -3.72 5.58 14.01
C GLY A 143 -2.90 5.09 15.20
N ASN A 144 -1.86 4.29 14.95
CA ASN A 144 -0.94 3.85 16.00
C ASN A 144 -0.17 5.01 16.66
N LEU A 145 0.28 5.98 15.85
CA LEU A 145 1.01 7.16 16.34
C LEU A 145 0.10 8.10 17.14
N LEU A 146 -1.21 8.05 16.91
CA LEU A 146 -2.19 8.91 17.55
C LEU A 146 -2.81 8.30 18.80
N ARG A 147 -2.39 7.12 19.25
CA ARG A 147 -2.98 6.43 20.42
C ARG A 147 -3.11 7.31 21.66
N GLU A 148 -2.05 8.03 22.03
CA GLU A 148 -2.05 8.92 23.20
C GLU A 148 -2.99 10.12 23.04
N ILE A 149 -3.10 10.66 21.81
CA ILE A 149 -3.96 11.80 21.49
C ILE A 149 -5.43 11.36 21.42
N ILE A 150 -5.71 10.20 20.82
CA ILE A 150 -7.06 9.65 20.69
C ILE A 150 -7.66 9.35 22.07
N ALA A 151 -6.84 8.92 23.03
CA ALA A 151 -7.27 8.67 24.40
C ALA A 151 -7.80 9.91 25.14
N GLN A 152 -7.53 11.13 24.64
CA GLN A 152 -7.94 12.40 25.25
C GLN A 152 -8.77 13.24 24.25
N PRO A 153 -10.11 13.25 24.35
CA PRO A 153 -11.00 13.98 23.43
C PRO A 153 -10.64 15.47 23.22
N GLU A 154 -10.20 16.14 24.27
CA GLU A 154 -9.80 17.55 24.25
C GLU A 154 -8.58 17.84 23.34
N LEU A 155 -7.79 16.80 23.02
CA LEU A 155 -6.63 16.89 22.14
C LEU A 155 -6.96 16.64 20.67
N HIS A 156 -8.17 16.16 20.33
CA HIS A 156 -8.50 15.73 18.98
C HIS A 156 -8.37 16.84 17.93
N LYS A 157 -8.51 18.11 18.31
CA LYS A 157 -8.32 19.28 17.43
C LYS A 157 -6.89 19.49 16.93
N PHE A 158 -5.88 18.86 17.55
CA PHE A 158 -4.46 19.06 17.21
C PHE A 158 -3.92 18.04 16.20
N ALA A 159 -4.65 16.96 15.94
CA ALA A 159 -4.23 15.89 15.06
C ALA A 159 -5.32 15.53 14.05
N PHE A 160 -4.91 15.00 12.91
CA PHE A 160 -5.81 14.63 11.82
C PHE A 160 -5.58 13.19 11.39
N PRO A 161 -6.63 12.46 10.97
CA PRO A 161 -6.45 11.17 10.31
C PRO A 161 -5.66 11.38 9.01
N VAL A 162 -4.59 10.62 8.84
CA VAL A 162 -3.78 10.63 7.62
C VAL A 162 -4.00 9.31 6.89
N ILE A 163 -4.45 9.38 5.65
CA ILE A 163 -4.61 8.23 4.78
C ILE A 163 -3.40 8.08 3.87
N HIS A 164 -3.10 6.84 3.46
CA HIS A 164 -2.05 6.56 2.48
C HIS A 164 -2.64 5.96 1.20
N GLY A 165 -2.22 6.45 0.05
CA GLY A 165 -2.62 5.92 -1.24
C GLY A 165 -2.46 6.95 -2.36
N PHE A 166 -3.55 7.28 -3.05
CA PHE A 166 -3.51 8.19 -4.19
C PHE A 166 -4.77 9.03 -4.28
N ILE A 167 -4.63 10.34 -4.41
CA ILE A 167 -5.74 11.25 -4.67
C ILE A 167 -5.37 12.14 -5.84
N VAL A 168 -6.26 12.20 -6.84
CA VAL A 168 -6.17 13.17 -7.93
C VAL A 168 -7.54 13.76 -8.20
N MET A 169 -7.54 15.06 -8.44
CA MET A 169 -8.73 15.83 -8.81
C MET A 169 -8.39 16.57 -10.08
N LYS A 170 -9.21 16.41 -11.12
CA LYS A 170 -9.01 17.09 -12.40
C LYS A 170 -10.33 17.62 -12.91
N PRO A 171 -10.41 18.92 -13.26
CA PRO A 171 -11.50 19.42 -14.07
C PRO A 171 -11.37 18.81 -15.47
N CYS A 172 -12.47 18.27 -15.96
CA CYS A 172 -12.62 17.69 -17.29
C CYS A 172 -13.71 18.45 -18.04
N CYS A 173 -13.57 18.58 -19.35
CA CYS A 173 -14.59 19.17 -20.20
C CYS A 173 -14.92 18.18 -21.31
N ILE A 174 -16.20 17.83 -21.45
CA ILE A 174 -16.70 17.06 -22.58
C ILE A 174 -17.95 17.75 -23.13
N ASN A 175 -18.00 17.97 -24.45
CA ASN A 175 -19.08 18.70 -25.12
C ASN A 175 -19.42 20.06 -24.49
N GLY A 176 -18.39 20.80 -24.03
CA GLY A 176 -18.58 22.11 -23.40
C GLY A 176 -19.10 22.07 -21.95
N LYS A 177 -19.41 20.89 -21.42
CA LYS A 177 -19.80 20.69 -20.01
C LYS A 177 -18.56 20.38 -19.18
N VAL A 178 -18.28 21.24 -18.21
CA VAL A 178 -17.16 21.08 -17.27
C VAL A 178 -17.65 20.32 -16.05
N PHE A 179 -16.99 19.21 -15.73
CA PHE A 179 -17.22 18.42 -14.52
C PHE A 179 -15.90 18.14 -13.84
N GLU A 180 -15.95 17.90 -12.53
CA GLU A 180 -14.77 17.48 -11.78
C GLU A 180 -14.71 15.96 -11.73
N TRP A 181 -13.57 15.42 -12.15
CA TRP A 181 -13.26 14.00 -12.04
C TRP A 181 -12.25 13.79 -10.92
N ILE A 182 -12.65 12.99 -9.94
CA ILE A 182 -11.87 12.75 -8.72
C ILE A 182 -11.65 11.25 -8.59
N LEU A 183 -10.42 10.86 -8.25
CA LEU A 183 -10.06 9.48 -7.98
C LEU A 183 -9.33 9.40 -6.65
N ILE A 184 -9.88 8.63 -5.73
CA ILE A 184 -9.33 8.39 -4.40
C ILE A 184 -9.04 6.90 -4.27
N SER A 185 -7.80 6.53 -3.97
CA SER A 185 -7.41 5.17 -3.59
C SER A 185 -6.86 5.19 -2.18
N ARG A 186 -7.53 4.49 -1.26
CA ARG A 186 -7.14 4.33 0.14
C ARG A 186 -6.53 2.95 0.34
N ARG A 187 -5.29 2.90 0.84
CA ARG A 187 -4.62 1.64 1.18
C ARG A 187 -4.89 1.30 2.64
N SER A 188 -5.29 0.06 2.90
CA SER A 188 -5.47 -0.44 4.26
C SER A 188 -4.15 -0.46 5.02
N CYS A 189 -4.15 -0.07 6.28
CA CYS A 189 -3.05 -0.27 7.21
C CYS A 189 -3.05 -1.69 7.80
N PHE A 190 -4.20 -2.37 7.85
CA PHE A 190 -4.26 -3.76 8.29
C PHE A 190 -3.54 -4.67 7.30
N ARG A 191 -2.65 -5.52 7.82
CA ARG A 191 -1.77 -6.43 7.06
C ARG A 191 -1.12 -5.74 5.84
N ALA A 192 -0.68 -4.49 6.03
CA ALA A 192 0.06 -3.75 5.02
C ALA A 192 1.50 -4.25 4.96
N GLY A 193 2.02 -4.43 3.75
CA GLY A 193 3.41 -4.82 3.62
C GLY A 193 3.93 -4.92 2.20
N VAL A 194 5.19 -5.28 2.10
CA VAL A 194 5.88 -5.48 0.82
C VAL A 194 5.43 -6.76 0.14
N ARG A 195 5.59 -6.78 -1.19
CA ARG A 195 4.95 -7.76 -2.08
C ARG A 195 5.28 -9.20 -1.73
N TYR A 196 6.52 -9.53 -1.42
CA TYR A 196 6.94 -10.92 -1.20
C TYR A 196 6.91 -11.36 0.26
N TYR A 197 6.74 -10.43 1.20
CA TYR A 197 6.71 -10.75 2.63
C TYR A 197 5.30 -10.78 3.21
N VAL A 198 4.37 -10.00 2.66
CA VAL A 198 3.00 -9.93 3.16
C VAL A 198 2.01 -10.27 2.05
N ARG A 199 1.50 -11.50 2.11
CA ARG A 199 0.50 -12.06 1.20
C ARG A 199 -0.53 -12.86 1.99
N GLY A 200 -1.59 -13.28 1.31
CA GLY A 200 -2.69 -13.99 1.95
C GLY A 200 -3.51 -13.13 2.90
N ILE A 201 -3.93 -13.75 3.98
CA ILE A 201 -4.80 -13.22 5.03
C ILE A 201 -4.16 -13.41 6.42
N ASP A 202 -4.60 -12.67 7.41
CA ASP A 202 -4.34 -12.98 8.83
C ASP A 202 -5.51 -13.74 9.49
N SER A 203 -5.35 -14.08 10.77
CA SER A 203 -6.38 -14.73 11.59
C SER A 203 -7.65 -13.89 11.72
N GLU A 204 -7.54 -12.57 11.72
CA GLU A 204 -8.67 -11.64 11.88
C GLU A 204 -9.46 -11.42 10.59
N GLY A 205 -9.04 -12.04 9.49
CA GLY A 205 -9.74 -11.95 8.21
C GLY A 205 -9.33 -10.75 7.35
N HIS A 206 -8.23 -10.07 7.68
CA HIS A 206 -7.71 -8.95 6.90
C HIS A 206 -6.81 -9.45 5.76
N ALA A 207 -7.24 -9.18 4.53
CA ALA A 207 -6.43 -9.52 3.35
C ALA A 207 -5.26 -8.55 3.21
N ALA A 208 -4.07 -9.10 2.94
CA ALA A 208 -2.87 -8.32 2.73
C ALA A 208 -3.04 -7.28 1.60
N ASN A 209 -2.50 -6.08 1.82
CA ASN A 209 -2.47 -4.99 0.84
C ASN A 209 -3.85 -4.66 0.23
N PHE A 210 -4.90 -4.69 1.06
CA PHE A 210 -6.23 -4.26 0.67
C PHE A 210 -6.24 -2.76 0.30
N VAL A 211 -6.94 -2.41 -0.78
CA VAL A 211 -7.12 -1.04 -1.26
C VAL A 211 -8.56 -0.85 -1.72
N GLU A 212 -9.16 0.25 -1.29
CA GLU A 212 -10.44 0.74 -1.79
C GLU A 212 -10.17 1.89 -2.75
N THR A 213 -10.73 1.81 -3.97
CA THR A 213 -10.63 2.86 -4.98
C THR A 213 -12.02 3.39 -5.29
N GLU A 214 -12.21 4.68 -5.06
CA GLU A 214 -13.44 5.42 -5.30
C GLU A 214 -13.21 6.43 -6.44
N GLN A 215 -14.06 6.35 -7.46
CA GLN A 215 -14.13 7.35 -8.53
C GLN A 215 -15.35 8.22 -8.29
N ILE A 216 -15.13 9.53 -8.17
CA ILE A 216 -16.18 10.52 -7.95
C ILE A 216 -16.28 11.44 -9.17
N VAL A 217 -17.51 11.75 -9.57
CA VAL A 217 -17.84 12.70 -10.62
C VAL A 217 -18.75 13.76 -10.02
N GLN A 218 -18.36 15.02 -10.14
CA GLN A 218 -19.16 16.15 -9.66
C GLN A 218 -19.50 17.10 -10.80
N TYR A 219 -20.79 17.41 -10.95
CA TYR A 219 -21.30 18.33 -11.96
C TYR A 219 -22.56 19.03 -11.45
N ASN A 220 -22.59 20.38 -11.49
CA ASN A 220 -23.73 21.18 -11.05
C ASN A 220 -24.33 20.74 -9.69
N ASN A 221 -23.47 20.54 -8.69
CA ASN A 221 -23.81 20.02 -7.34
C ASN A 221 -24.29 18.57 -7.26
N SER A 222 -24.63 17.93 -8.38
CA SER A 222 -24.85 16.49 -8.44
C SER A 222 -23.51 15.76 -8.29
N GLN A 223 -23.53 14.65 -7.57
CA GLN A 223 -22.35 13.88 -7.21
C GLN A 223 -22.62 12.41 -7.46
N ALA A 224 -21.68 11.72 -8.10
CA ALA A 224 -21.75 10.27 -8.27
C ALA A 224 -20.44 9.63 -7.82
N SER A 225 -20.52 8.51 -7.11
CA SER A 225 -19.36 7.75 -6.62
C SER A 225 -19.47 6.27 -7.02
N PHE A 226 -18.36 5.73 -7.53
CA PHE A 226 -18.22 4.33 -7.88
C PHE A 226 -17.01 3.72 -7.17
N VAL A 227 -17.25 2.70 -6.35
CA VAL A 227 -16.25 2.05 -5.49
C VAL A 227 -15.87 0.68 -6.04
N GLN A 228 -14.57 0.40 -6.03
CA GLN A 228 -13.99 -0.91 -6.34
C GLN A 228 -12.94 -1.28 -5.31
N THR A 229 -12.74 -2.58 -5.09
CA THR A 229 -11.75 -3.08 -4.13
C THR A 229 -10.67 -3.92 -4.81
N ARG A 230 -9.49 -3.99 -4.20
CA ARG A 230 -8.42 -4.91 -4.58
C ARG A 230 -7.69 -5.38 -3.34
N GLY A 231 -7.10 -6.57 -3.41
CA GLY A 231 -6.29 -7.10 -2.32
C GLY A 231 -5.69 -8.44 -2.65
N SER A 232 -4.89 -8.98 -1.74
CA SER A 232 -4.38 -10.35 -1.86
C SER A 232 -5.52 -11.38 -1.83
N MET A 233 -5.26 -12.58 -2.33
CA MET A 233 -6.22 -13.69 -2.23
C MET A 233 -6.38 -14.07 -0.75
N PRO A 234 -7.60 -14.15 -0.21
CA PRO A 234 -7.85 -14.13 1.25
C PRO A 234 -7.72 -15.52 1.89
N PHE A 235 -6.57 -16.18 1.71
CA PHE A 235 -6.23 -17.44 2.36
C PHE A 235 -4.75 -17.45 2.76
N PHE A 236 -4.33 -18.39 3.60
CA PHE A 236 -2.93 -18.48 4.06
C PHE A 236 -2.00 -18.99 2.94
N TRP A 237 -1.21 -18.08 2.36
CA TRP A 237 -0.20 -18.41 1.36
C TRP A 237 0.95 -17.38 1.36
N SER A 238 2.13 -17.83 0.97
CA SER A 238 3.35 -17.02 0.96
C SER A 238 4.10 -17.16 -0.37
N GLN A 239 4.94 -16.17 -0.67
CA GLN A 239 5.82 -16.19 -1.84
C GLN A 239 7.14 -15.53 -1.47
N ARG A 240 7.96 -16.22 -0.68
CA ARG A 240 9.21 -15.66 -0.18
C ARG A 240 10.24 -15.48 -1.30
N PRO A 241 10.99 -14.37 -1.30
CA PRO A 241 12.02 -14.11 -2.30
C PRO A 241 13.19 -15.09 -2.14
N ASN A 242 13.80 -15.50 -3.25
CA ASN A 242 14.91 -16.45 -3.28
C ASN A 242 15.91 -16.16 -4.42
N LEU A 243 16.12 -14.87 -4.75
CA LEU A 243 16.87 -14.34 -5.91
C LEU A 243 16.38 -14.77 -7.31
N ARG A 244 15.50 -15.78 -7.42
CA ARG A 244 14.86 -16.11 -8.70
C ARG A 244 13.94 -14.97 -9.12
N TYR A 245 13.90 -14.70 -10.42
CA TYR A 245 13.05 -13.66 -11.01
C TYR A 245 11.57 -13.77 -10.58
N LYS A 246 11.06 -15.00 -10.42
CA LYS A 246 9.71 -15.29 -9.91
C LYS A 246 9.73 -16.48 -8.95
N PRO A 247 9.73 -16.24 -7.62
CA PRO A 247 9.63 -17.31 -6.64
C PRO A 247 8.29 -18.05 -6.76
N LYS A 248 8.28 -19.36 -6.49
CA LYS A 248 7.04 -20.15 -6.51
C LYS A 248 6.21 -19.84 -5.26
N PRO A 249 4.88 -19.63 -5.40
CA PRO A 249 4.02 -19.51 -4.24
C PRO A 249 3.89 -20.83 -3.50
N GLN A 250 3.64 -20.74 -2.20
CA GLN A 250 3.41 -21.86 -1.30
C GLN A 250 2.12 -21.59 -0.51
N ILE A 251 1.19 -22.53 -0.54
CA ILE A 251 -0.03 -22.50 0.27
C ILE A 251 0.31 -23.20 1.60
N SER A 252 -0.11 -22.62 2.73
CA SER A 252 0.06 -23.28 4.02
C SER A 252 -0.81 -24.54 4.05
N ASN A 253 -0.29 -25.69 4.46
CA ASN A 253 -1.11 -26.91 4.59
C ASN A 253 -1.62 -27.12 6.03
N ASP A 254 -1.01 -26.43 6.99
CA ASP A 254 -1.21 -26.69 8.42
C ASP A 254 -2.25 -25.74 9.05
N THR A 255 -2.73 -24.74 8.30
CA THR A 255 -3.64 -23.69 8.78
C THR A 255 -5.06 -23.87 8.22
N ASN A 256 -6.09 -23.64 9.05
CA ASN A 256 -7.47 -23.62 8.57
C ASN A 256 -7.75 -22.36 7.74
N HIS A 257 -7.71 -22.46 6.41
CA HIS A 257 -7.99 -21.35 5.52
C HIS A 257 -9.43 -20.84 5.57
N MET A 258 -10.40 -21.73 5.83
CA MET A 258 -11.81 -21.43 5.63
C MET A 258 -12.35 -20.42 6.66
N ASP A 259 -11.84 -20.46 7.89
CA ASP A 259 -12.27 -19.54 8.94
C ASP A 259 -11.95 -18.08 8.59
N GLY A 260 -10.67 -17.77 8.32
CA GLY A 260 -10.25 -16.44 7.89
C GLY A 260 -10.90 -16.03 6.57
N PHE A 261 -11.03 -16.95 5.61
CA PHE A 261 -11.69 -16.71 4.32
C PHE A 261 -13.15 -16.30 4.49
N LYS A 262 -13.89 -16.99 5.36
CA LYS A 262 -15.29 -16.69 5.66
C LYS A 262 -15.45 -15.35 6.37
N ARG A 263 -14.70 -15.13 7.45
CA ARG A 263 -14.67 -13.85 8.19
C ARG A 263 -14.39 -12.67 7.25
N HIS A 264 -13.45 -12.84 6.34
CA HIS A 264 -13.13 -11.83 5.33
C HIS A 264 -14.32 -11.47 4.46
N PHE A 265 -14.93 -12.45 3.78
CA PHE A 265 -16.00 -12.15 2.83
C PHE A 265 -17.31 -11.75 3.51
N GLU A 266 -17.59 -12.24 4.72
CA GLU A 266 -18.68 -11.71 5.55
C GLU A 266 -18.49 -10.23 5.83
N SER A 267 -17.27 -9.81 6.22
CA SER A 267 -16.95 -8.39 6.40
C SER A 267 -17.08 -7.58 5.10
N GLN A 268 -16.66 -8.15 3.96
CA GLN A 268 -16.78 -7.46 2.66
C GLN A 268 -18.23 -7.30 2.26
N VAL A 269 -19.06 -8.33 2.44
CA VAL A 269 -20.48 -8.29 2.12
C VAL A 269 -21.21 -7.30 3.02
N LEU A 270 -20.87 -7.23 4.30
CA LEU A 270 -21.45 -6.26 5.23
C LEU A 270 -21.14 -4.81 4.82
N ILE A 271 -19.91 -4.53 4.39
CA ILE A 271 -19.44 -3.17 4.11
C ILE A 271 -19.80 -2.70 2.70
N TYR A 272 -19.75 -3.60 1.73
CA TYR A 272 -19.83 -3.26 0.30
C TYR A 272 -20.98 -3.94 -0.45
N GLY A 273 -21.77 -4.78 0.22
CA GLY A 273 -22.84 -5.55 -0.40
C GLY A 273 -22.31 -6.71 -1.27
N LYS A 274 -23.02 -7.03 -2.35
CA LYS A 274 -22.69 -8.18 -3.23
C LYS A 274 -21.25 -8.09 -3.73
N GLN A 275 -20.55 -9.23 -3.77
CA GLN A 275 -19.13 -9.28 -4.15
C GLN A 275 -18.94 -10.05 -5.45
N VAL A 276 -18.32 -9.41 -6.45
CA VAL A 276 -17.82 -10.11 -7.64
C VAL A 276 -16.30 -10.13 -7.60
N ILE A 277 -15.75 -11.33 -7.46
CA ILE A 277 -14.32 -11.58 -7.42
C ILE A 277 -13.82 -11.80 -8.85
N LEU A 278 -12.95 -10.90 -9.30
CA LEU A 278 -12.28 -10.98 -10.60
C LEU A 278 -10.84 -11.47 -10.38
N ASN A 279 -10.62 -12.77 -10.59
CA ASN A 279 -9.31 -13.37 -10.43
C ASN A 279 -8.52 -13.36 -11.75
N LEU A 280 -7.48 -12.53 -11.83
CA LEU A 280 -6.66 -12.30 -13.03
C LEU A 280 -5.37 -13.14 -13.04
N VAL A 281 -5.36 -14.23 -12.28
CA VAL A 281 -4.23 -15.16 -12.11
C VAL A 281 -4.11 -16.07 -13.33
N ASN A 282 -2.90 -16.44 -13.68
CA ASN A 282 -2.65 -17.27 -14.86
C ASN A 282 -3.13 -18.70 -14.58
N GLN A 283 -3.85 -19.28 -15.55
CA GLN A 283 -4.36 -20.65 -15.43
C GLN A 283 -3.29 -21.69 -15.84
N LYS A 284 -2.01 -21.28 -15.87
CA LYS A 284 -0.86 -22.13 -16.19
C LYS A 284 0.33 -21.78 -15.30
N GLY A 285 1.18 -22.78 -15.07
CA GLY A 285 2.44 -22.62 -14.35
C GLY A 285 2.25 -22.52 -12.84
N SER A 286 3.10 -21.74 -12.18
CA SER A 286 3.18 -21.67 -10.72
C SER A 286 1.99 -20.97 -10.04
N GLU A 287 1.12 -20.33 -10.81
CA GLU A 287 -0.06 -19.61 -10.34
C GLU A 287 -1.33 -20.48 -10.27
N LEU A 288 -1.39 -21.58 -11.03
CA LEU A 288 -2.56 -22.46 -11.14
C LEU A 288 -3.02 -23.04 -9.80
N PRO A 289 -2.15 -23.52 -8.89
CA PRO A 289 -2.59 -24.07 -7.61
C PRO A 289 -3.33 -23.03 -6.74
N LEU A 290 -2.94 -21.75 -6.82
CA LEU A 290 -3.61 -20.67 -6.09
C LEU A 290 -5.00 -20.39 -6.64
N GLU A 291 -5.14 -20.40 -7.98
CA GLU A 291 -6.42 -20.22 -8.66
C GLU A 291 -7.39 -21.34 -8.29
N GLN A 292 -6.95 -22.60 -8.37
CA GLN A 292 -7.76 -23.76 -8.03
C GLN A 292 -8.18 -23.77 -6.56
N ALA A 293 -7.25 -23.44 -5.65
CA ALA A 293 -7.55 -23.31 -4.23
C ALA A 293 -8.62 -22.24 -3.99
N PHE A 294 -8.45 -21.05 -4.60
CA PHE A 294 -9.39 -19.95 -4.43
C PHE A 294 -10.78 -20.31 -4.97
N ALA A 295 -10.87 -20.86 -6.18
CA ALA A 295 -12.11 -21.31 -6.78
C ALA A 295 -12.83 -22.35 -5.89
N LYS A 296 -12.07 -23.33 -5.37
CA LYS A 296 -12.62 -24.35 -4.46
C LYS A 296 -13.17 -23.72 -3.17
N MET A 297 -12.49 -22.74 -2.59
CA MET A 297 -12.95 -22.08 -1.37
C MET A 297 -14.19 -21.21 -1.59
N VAL A 298 -14.27 -20.46 -2.70
CA VAL A 298 -15.49 -19.69 -3.02
C VAL A 298 -16.67 -20.63 -3.23
N ASN A 299 -16.49 -21.69 -4.01
CA ASN A 299 -17.54 -22.67 -4.27
C ASN A 299 -17.99 -23.39 -2.99
N GLY A 300 -17.06 -23.64 -2.06
CA GLY A 300 -17.36 -24.28 -0.78
C GLY A 300 -18.11 -23.40 0.23
N MET A 301 -18.18 -22.07 0.03
CA MET A 301 -18.95 -21.18 0.90
C MET A 301 -20.45 -21.19 0.58
N GLU A 302 -20.83 -21.58 -0.64
CA GLU A 302 -22.22 -21.59 -1.15
C GLU A 302 -22.99 -20.28 -0.87
N ASN A 303 -22.29 -19.14 -0.87
CA ASN A 303 -22.90 -17.84 -0.60
C ASN A 303 -23.36 -17.17 -1.89
N GLY A 304 -24.68 -17.05 -2.08
CA GLY A 304 -25.28 -16.42 -3.25
C GLY A 304 -24.95 -14.93 -3.45
N LEU A 305 -24.36 -14.27 -2.45
CA LEU A 305 -23.90 -12.88 -2.53
C LEU A 305 -22.48 -12.74 -3.09
N ILE A 306 -21.78 -13.85 -3.31
CA ILE A 306 -20.39 -13.86 -3.80
C ILE A 306 -20.33 -14.62 -5.13
N LYS A 307 -19.80 -13.97 -6.15
CA LYS A 307 -19.59 -14.58 -7.46
C LYS A 307 -18.11 -14.55 -7.84
N TYR A 308 -17.59 -15.70 -8.27
CA TYR A 308 -16.20 -15.84 -8.68
C TYR A 308 -16.09 -15.94 -10.20
N ILE A 309 -15.18 -15.14 -10.77
CA ILE A 309 -14.88 -15.12 -12.21
C ILE A 309 -13.37 -15.21 -12.37
N ALA A 310 -12.90 -16.34 -12.92
CA ALA A 310 -11.51 -16.52 -13.31
C ALA A 310 -11.29 -16.02 -14.75
N PHE A 311 -10.30 -15.15 -14.95
CA PHE A 311 -9.94 -14.63 -16.26
C PHE A 311 -8.43 -14.68 -16.46
N ASP A 312 -7.95 -15.56 -17.35
CA ASP A 312 -6.52 -15.66 -17.66
C ASP A 312 -6.07 -14.48 -18.51
N PHE A 313 -5.62 -13.42 -17.83
CA PHE A 313 -5.21 -12.19 -18.48
C PHE A 313 -4.05 -12.38 -19.47
N HIS A 314 -3.08 -13.24 -19.19
CA HIS A 314 -1.94 -13.43 -20.13
C HIS A 314 -2.36 -14.19 -21.36
N LYS A 315 -3.15 -15.26 -21.21
CA LYS A 315 -3.65 -16.01 -22.35
C LYS A 315 -4.46 -15.09 -23.26
N GLU A 316 -5.40 -14.35 -22.68
CA GLU A 316 -6.34 -13.53 -23.43
C GLU A 316 -5.72 -12.24 -23.99
N CYS A 317 -4.86 -11.55 -23.24
CA CYS A 317 -4.26 -10.28 -23.68
C CYS A 317 -2.87 -10.42 -24.31
N SER A 318 -2.36 -11.66 -24.46
CA SER A 318 -1.08 -11.91 -25.15
C SER A 318 -1.08 -11.28 -26.55
N LYS A 319 0.09 -10.76 -26.96
CA LYS A 319 0.29 -10.08 -28.25
C LYS A 319 -0.57 -8.82 -28.41
N MET A 320 -0.79 -8.06 -27.32
CA MET A 320 -1.54 -6.79 -27.33
C MET A 320 -3.01 -6.93 -27.78
N ARG A 321 -3.63 -8.09 -27.55
CA ARG A 321 -5.04 -8.37 -27.91
C ARG A 321 -6.02 -7.79 -26.89
N TRP A 322 -5.93 -6.48 -26.66
CA TRP A 322 -6.72 -5.75 -25.67
C TRP A 322 -8.23 -5.82 -25.92
N HIS A 323 -8.67 -6.07 -27.15
CA HIS A 323 -10.08 -6.30 -27.48
C HIS A 323 -10.68 -7.47 -26.68
N ARG A 324 -9.88 -8.47 -26.28
CA ARG A 324 -10.35 -9.60 -25.48
C ARG A 324 -10.70 -9.23 -24.03
N LEU A 325 -10.30 -8.05 -23.56
CA LEU A 325 -10.81 -7.53 -22.29
C LEU A 325 -12.30 -7.22 -22.36
N GLN A 326 -12.83 -6.96 -23.56
CA GLN A 326 -14.27 -6.74 -23.74
C GLN A 326 -15.06 -8.00 -23.35
N ILE A 327 -14.53 -9.21 -23.56
CA ILE A 327 -15.16 -10.46 -23.13
C ILE A 327 -15.43 -10.46 -21.62
N LEU A 328 -14.45 -10.00 -20.83
CA LEU A 328 -14.63 -9.90 -19.37
C LEU A 328 -15.63 -8.81 -19.02
N VAL A 329 -15.55 -7.65 -19.68
CA VAL A 329 -16.47 -6.52 -19.45
C VAL A 329 -17.91 -6.92 -19.79
N ASP A 330 -18.12 -7.63 -20.89
CA ASP A 330 -19.43 -8.13 -21.32
C ASP A 330 -19.93 -9.22 -20.36
N ALA A 331 -19.05 -10.09 -19.85
CA ALA A 331 -19.44 -11.10 -18.86
C ALA A 331 -19.86 -10.48 -17.51
N VAL A 332 -19.45 -9.24 -17.22
CA VAL A 332 -19.79 -8.53 -15.98
C VAL A 332 -20.75 -7.36 -16.16
N SER A 333 -21.22 -7.08 -17.38
CA SER A 333 -22.06 -5.92 -17.68
C SER A 333 -23.33 -5.91 -16.85
N ASP A 334 -24.04 -7.03 -16.83
CA ASP A 334 -25.34 -7.15 -16.18
C ASP A 334 -25.21 -6.99 -14.66
N MET A 335 -24.13 -7.55 -14.10
CA MET A 335 -23.80 -7.39 -12.68
C MET A 335 -23.39 -5.96 -12.35
N GLN A 336 -22.69 -5.27 -13.25
CA GLN A 336 -22.30 -3.88 -13.04
C GLN A 336 -23.51 -2.94 -13.08
N GLU A 337 -24.47 -3.20 -13.96
CA GLU A 337 -25.74 -2.46 -14.03
C GLU A 337 -26.61 -2.73 -12.79
N GLU A 338 -26.67 -3.98 -12.33
CA GLU A 338 -27.34 -4.35 -11.08
C GLU A 338 -26.72 -3.66 -9.86
N PHE A 339 -25.38 -3.60 -9.79
CA PHE A 339 -24.69 -3.00 -8.65
C PHE A 339 -24.85 -1.48 -8.61
N GLY A 340 -24.98 -0.85 -9.77
CA GLY A 340 -25.13 0.59 -9.89
C GLY A 340 -23.93 1.37 -9.35
N TYR A 341 -24.19 2.59 -8.94
CA TYR A 341 -23.23 3.50 -8.32
C TYR A 341 -23.98 4.42 -7.35
N PHE A 342 -23.27 4.98 -6.39
CA PHE A 342 -23.85 5.96 -5.49
C PHE A 342 -24.10 7.27 -6.22
N MET A 343 -25.28 7.88 -6.05
CA MET A 343 -25.60 9.16 -6.68
C MET A 343 -26.44 10.04 -5.75
N VAL A 344 -26.03 11.30 -5.66
CA VAL A 344 -26.73 12.39 -4.96
C VAL A 344 -27.11 13.45 -5.99
N SER A 345 -28.39 13.81 -5.99
CA SER A 345 -28.93 14.89 -6.85
C SER A 345 -28.42 16.26 -6.40
N SER A 346 -28.60 17.28 -7.24
CA SER A 346 -28.31 18.69 -6.91
C SER A 346 -28.99 19.16 -5.62
N ASP A 347 -30.13 18.55 -5.28
CA ASP A 347 -30.93 18.90 -4.09
C ASP A 347 -30.44 18.19 -2.81
N GLY A 348 -29.32 17.46 -2.87
CA GLY A 348 -28.75 16.73 -1.74
C GLY A 348 -29.44 15.39 -1.44
N LYS A 349 -30.44 14.98 -2.23
CA LYS A 349 -31.15 13.71 -2.05
C LYS A 349 -30.40 12.55 -2.70
N VAL A 350 -30.22 11.46 -1.95
CA VAL A 350 -29.70 10.19 -2.48
C VAL A 350 -30.69 9.61 -3.49
N THR A 351 -30.22 9.42 -4.72
CA THR A 351 -31.02 8.93 -5.85
C THR A 351 -30.71 7.46 -6.15
N SER A 352 -29.47 7.03 -5.91
CA SER A 352 -29.03 5.65 -6.11
C SER A 352 -27.94 5.29 -5.11
N GLU A 353 -27.87 4.02 -4.74
CA GLU A 353 -26.84 3.44 -3.89
C GLU A 353 -26.14 2.30 -4.63
N GLN A 354 -24.83 2.15 -4.41
CA GLN A 354 -24.09 1.01 -4.91
C GLN A 354 -24.36 -0.20 -4.01
N SER A 355 -24.90 -1.27 -4.60
CA SER A 355 -25.33 -2.49 -3.87
C SER A 355 -24.32 -3.65 -3.91
N GLY A 356 -23.22 -3.47 -4.64
CA GLY A 356 -22.15 -4.45 -4.75
C GLY A 356 -20.85 -3.89 -5.30
N THR A 357 -19.75 -4.61 -5.12
CA THR A 357 -18.42 -4.19 -5.58
C THR A 357 -17.68 -5.28 -6.35
N PHE A 358 -16.88 -4.84 -7.32
CA PHE A 358 -15.90 -5.69 -7.99
C PHE A 358 -14.60 -5.69 -7.19
N ARG A 359 -14.20 -6.87 -6.73
CA ARG A 359 -12.91 -7.12 -6.10
C ARG A 359 -11.97 -7.72 -7.12
N SER A 360 -10.90 -7.01 -7.45
CA SER A 360 -9.87 -7.53 -8.35
C SER A 360 -8.70 -8.15 -7.58
N ASN A 361 -8.28 -9.35 -8.00
CA ASN A 361 -7.12 -10.05 -7.48
C ASN A 361 -6.11 -10.27 -8.60
N CYS A 362 -4.82 -10.02 -8.32
CA CYS A 362 -3.73 -10.42 -9.19
C CYS A 362 -2.51 -10.80 -8.37
N MET A 363 -1.80 -11.83 -8.84
CA MET A 363 -0.58 -12.31 -8.23
C MET A 363 0.57 -11.29 -8.31
N ASP A 364 0.77 -10.70 -9.50
CA ASP A 364 2.12 -10.27 -9.90
C ASP A 364 2.25 -8.93 -10.64
N CYS A 365 1.17 -8.20 -10.91
CA CYS A 365 1.31 -6.81 -11.34
C CYS A 365 0.05 -6.00 -11.06
N LEU A 366 0.26 -4.92 -10.32
CA LEU A 366 -0.68 -3.82 -10.12
C LEU A 366 -1.24 -3.31 -11.46
N ASP A 367 -0.45 -3.45 -12.54
CA ASP A 367 -0.78 -3.05 -13.91
C ASP A 367 -2.03 -3.77 -14.45
N ARG A 368 -2.21 -5.08 -14.19
CA ARG A 368 -3.39 -5.83 -14.68
C ARG A 368 -4.67 -5.44 -13.95
N THR A 369 -4.61 -5.37 -12.63
CA THR A 369 -5.75 -4.95 -11.81
C THR A 369 -6.16 -3.52 -12.14
N ASN A 370 -5.19 -2.62 -12.34
CA ASN A 370 -5.47 -1.24 -12.71
C ASN A 370 -6.14 -1.13 -14.08
N VAL A 371 -5.74 -1.95 -15.06
CA VAL A 371 -6.39 -1.97 -16.38
C VAL A 371 -7.87 -2.39 -16.27
N ILE A 372 -8.16 -3.45 -15.53
CA ILE A 372 -9.55 -3.91 -15.32
C ILE A 372 -10.35 -2.87 -14.53
N GLN A 373 -9.80 -2.36 -13.42
CA GLN A 373 -10.45 -1.33 -12.61
C GLN A 373 -10.74 -0.07 -13.42
N SER A 374 -9.83 0.33 -14.32
CA SER A 374 -10.02 1.47 -15.23
C SER A 374 -11.10 1.21 -16.27
N LEU A 375 -11.24 -0.01 -16.78
CA LEU A 375 -12.30 -0.37 -17.73
C LEU A 375 -13.69 -0.31 -17.08
N LEU A 376 -13.84 -0.92 -15.89
CA LEU A 376 -15.08 -0.90 -15.13
C LEU A 376 -15.44 0.53 -14.72
N ALA A 377 -14.47 1.28 -14.19
CA ALA A 377 -14.65 2.69 -13.84
C ALA A 377 -15.04 3.53 -15.06
N ARG A 378 -14.45 3.30 -16.24
CA ARG A 378 -14.83 4.01 -17.46
C ARG A 378 -16.29 3.73 -17.86
N ARG A 379 -16.78 2.50 -17.71
CA ARG A 379 -18.18 2.16 -17.99
C ARG A 379 -19.12 2.85 -17.00
N SER A 380 -18.80 2.83 -15.71
CA SER A 380 -19.56 3.57 -14.69
C SER A 380 -19.56 5.07 -14.97
N LEU A 381 -18.41 5.65 -15.30
CA LEU A 381 -18.27 7.06 -15.68
C LEU A 381 -19.14 7.42 -16.88
N GLN A 382 -19.20 6.57 -17.92
CA GLN A 382 -20.09 6.80 -19.06
C GLN A 382 -21.57 6.85 -18.63
N SER A 383 -22.01 5.90 -17.79
CA SER A 383 -23.38 5.89 -17.28
C SER A 383 -23.68 7.12 -16.40
N GLN A 384 -22.76 7.47 -15.49
CA GLN A 384 -22.87 8.65 -14.63
C GLN A 384 -22.98 9.94 -15.46
N LEU A 385 -22.14 10.10 -16.48
CA LEU A 385 -22.18 11.25 -17.38
C LEU A 385 -23.45 11.26 -18.22
N GLN A 386 -23.94 10.12 -18.70
CA GLN A 386 -25.22 10.08 -19.44
C GLN A 386 -26.38 10.56 -18.57
N VAL A 387 -26.46 10.12 -17.31
CA VAL A 387 -27.50 10.56 -16.38
C VAL A 387 -27.35 12.04 -16.01
N THR A 388 -26.11 12.49 -15.79
CA THR A 388 -25.83 13.84 -15.26
C THR A 388 -25.76 14.91 -16.36
N THR A 389 -25.36 14.54 -17.57
CA THR A 389 -25.07 15.46 -18.69
C THR A 389 -25.88 15.16 -19.97
N GLN A 390 -26.74 14.13 -19.98
CA GLN A 390 -27.75 13.84 -21.01
C GLN A 390 -27.29 13.61 -22.46
N GLU A 391 -26.01 13.48 -22.77
CA GLU A 391 -25.52 13.05 -24.09
C GLU A 391 -24.05 12.64 -23.93
N LEU A 392 -23.62 11.46 -24.45
CA LEU A 392 -22.25 11.20 -24.98
C LEU A 392 -21.90 9.70 -25.18
N GLU A 393 -21.18 9.44 -26.28
CA GLU A 393 -20.28 8.29 -26.51
C GLU A 393 -18.80 8.77 -26.54
N THR A 394 -17.85 7.90 -26.17
CA THR A 394 -16.42 8.27 -25.96
C THR A 394 -15.43 7.64 -26.97
N GLY A 395 -14.38 8.39 -27.32
CA GLY A 395 -13.28 8.02 -28.24
C GLY A 395 -12.08 7.23 -27.65
N LYS A 396 -11.08 6.97 -28.52
CA LYS A 396 -10.02 5.95 -28.44
C LYS A 396 -8.76 6.32 -27.61
N ARG A 397 -8.05 5.27 -27.14
CA ARG A 397 -6.85 5.25 -26.26
C ARG A 397 -5.53 5.60 -26.98
N THR A 398 -4.57 6.17 -26.23
CA THR A 398 -3.19 6.51 -26.64
C THR A 398 -2.11 5.56 -26.11
N HIS A 399 -0.99 5.46 -26.84
CA HIS A 399 0.01 4.36 -26.83
C HIS A 399 1.35 4.69 -26.11
N TRP A 400 1.33 5.27 -24.91
CA TRP A 400 2.56 5.63 -24.17
C TRP A 400 2.95 4.67 -23.01
N GLY A 401 2.18 3.61 -22.73
CA GLY A 401 2.39 2.74 -21.57
C GLY A 401 3.59 1.77 -21.65
N LEU A 402 3.95 1.32 -22.85
CA LEU A 402 4.87 0.19 -23.04
C LEU A 402 6.33 0.45 -22.62
N VAL A 403 6.82 1.67 -22.82
CA VAL A 403 8.22 2.03 -22.49
C VAL A 403 8.37 2.24 -20.97
N MET A 404 7.34 2.75 -20.31
CA MET A 404 7.33 2.96 -18.86
C MET A 404 7.29 1.62 -18.08
N ASP A 405 6.64 0.60 -18.65
CA ASP A 405 6.51 -0.72 -18.03
C ASP A 405 7.85 -1.48 -17.90
N GLY A 406 8.79 -1.28 -18.83
CA GLY A 406 10.12 -1.88 -18.80
C GLY A 406 11.00 -1.35 -17.67
N TRP A 407 11.07 -0.02 -17.52
CA TRP A 407 11.82 0.65 -16.45
C TRP A 407 11.27 0.32 -15.06
N ASN A 408 9.94 0.35 -14.91
CA ASN A 408 9.26 -0.04 -13.67
C ASN A 408 9.53 -1.49 -13.29
N SER A 409 9.76 -2.39 -14.26
CA SER A 409 10.08 -3.80 -13.99
C SER A 409 11.48 -3.99 -13.40
N MET A 410 12.48 -3.24 -13.85
CA MET A 410 13.84 -3.27 -13.27
C MET A 410 13.88 -2.69 -11.86
N ILE A 411 13.20 -1.55 -11.63
CA ILE A 411 13.05 -0.97 -10.28
C ILE A 411 12.38 -1.96 -9.33
N ARG A 412 11.33 -2.67 -9.81
CA ARG A 412 10.66 -3.70 -9.01
C ARG A 412 11.62 -4.82 -8.62
N TYR A 413 12.44 -5.34 -9.55
CA TYR A 413 13.40 -6.41 -9.24
C TYR A 413 14.39 -6.02 -8.14
N TYR A 414 14.97 -4.81 -8.22
CA TYR A 414 15.91 -4.33 -7.21
C TYR A 414 15.24 -4.17 -5.84
N LYS A 415 14.10 -3.47 -5.78
CA LYS A 415 13.38 -3.22 -4.52
C LYS A 415 12.99 -4.53 -3.82
N ASN A 416 12.46 -5.47 -4.59
CA ASN A 416 11.97 -6.75 -4.09
C ASN A 416 13.05 -7.64 -3.45
N ASN A 417 14.30 -7.56 -3.88
CA ASN A 417 15.38 -8.43 -3.40
C ASN A 417 16.29 -7.76 -2.35
N PHE A 418 16.40 -6.43 -2.38
CA PHE A 418 17.44 -5.72 -1.62
C PHE A 418 16.94 -4.58 -0.74
N SER A 419 15.68 -4.17 -0.86
CA SER A 419 15.11 -3.06 -0.07
C SER A 419 13.83 -3.44 0.68
N ASP A 420 13.15 -4.52 0.28
CA ASP A 420 11.84 -4.89 0.81
C ASP A 420 11.89 -5.36 2.27
N GLY A 421 12.98 -5.98 2.75
CA GLY A 421 13.14 -6.35 4.16
C GLY A 421 13.11 -5.13 5.09
N PHE A 422 14.04 -4.20 4.87
CA PHE A 422 14.06 -2.93 5.58
C PHE A 422 12.76 -2.13 5.45
N ARG A 423 12.12 -2.12 4.27
CA ARG A 423 10.84 -1.43 4.06
C ARG A 423 9.69 -2.09 4.81
N GLN A 424 9.66 -3.41 4.94
CA GLN A 424 8.67 -4.12 5.73
C GLN A 424 8.84 -3.79 7.22
N ASP A 425 10.07 -3.90 7.75
CA ASP A 425 10.37 -3.53 9.13
C ASP A 425 9.97 -2.08 9.43
N SER A 426 10.20 -1.18 8.46
CA SER A 426 9.78 0.22 8.55
C SER A 426 8.26 0.37 8.68
N ILE A 427 7.48 -0.35 7.86
CA ILE A 427 6.01 -0.33 7.91
C ILE A 427 5.51 -0.93 9.22
N ASP A 428 6.09 -2.04 9.67
CA ASP A 428 5.68 -2.73 10.90
C ASP A 428 5.95 -1.88 12.15
N LEU A 429 7.09 -1.19 12.21
CA LEU A 429 7.39 -0.23 13.27
C LEU A 429 6.39 0.95 13.25
N PHE A 430 6.12 1.51 12.08
CA PHE A 430 5.23 2.67 11.93
C PHE A 430 3.78 2.37 12.32
N LEU A 431 3.27 1.21 11.91
CA LEU A 431 1.91 0.76 12.19
C LEU A 431 1.75 0.14 13.60
N GLY A 432 2.84 -0.03 14.34
CA GLY A 432 2.82 -0.57 15.70
C GLY A 432 2.70 -2.09 15.79
N ASN A 433 3.05 -2.80 14.72
CA ASN A 433 3.15 -4.27 14.72
C ASN A 433 4.37 -4.75 15.54
N TYR A 434 5.38 -3.90 15.70
CA TYR A 434 6.53 -4.09 16.58
C TYR A 434 6.67 -2.89 17.54
N THR A 435 6.86 -3.17 18.83
CA THR A 435 7.10 -2.18 19.88
C THR A 435 8.52 -2.31 20.40
N VAL A 436 9.24 -1.20 20.49
CA VAL A 436 10.61 -1.18 21.02
C VAL A 436 10.55 -1.28 22.55
N ASP A 437 11.08 -2.36 23.12
CA ASP A 437 11.27 -2.51 24.57
C ASP A 437 12.66 -1.97 24.97
N GLU A 438 12.72 -1.18 26.04
CA GLU A 438 13.95 -0.60 26.58
C GLU A 438 14.78 -1.63 27.38
N THR A 439 14.15 -2.73 27.82
CA THR A 439 14.76 -3.73 28.72
C THR A 439 15.43 -4.90 27.99
N GLU A 440 15.13 -5.11 26.70
CA GLU A 440 15.77 -6.17 25.91
C GLU A 440 17.18 -5.74 25.47
N SER A 441 18.19 -6.43 25.99
CA SER A 441 19.61 -6.16 25.67
C SER A 441 20.02 -6.58 24.25
N LEU A 442 19.19 -7.34 23.54
CA LEU A 442 19.45 -7.87 22.20
C LEU A 442 18.27 -7.56 21.28
N THR A 443 18.40 -6.51 20.48
CA THR A 443 17.43 -6.22 19.43
C THR A 443 17.55 -7.24 18.29
N PRO A 444 16.44 -7.61 17.62
CA PRO A 444 16.46 -8.53 16.49
C PRO A 444 17.19 -7.97 15.24
N LEU A 445 17.67 -6.73 15.29
CA LEU A 445 18.45 -6.08 14.24
C LEU A 445 19.84 -6.74 14.04
N HIS A 446 20.38 -7.34 15.09
CA HIS A 446 21.71 -7.96 15.15
C HIS A 446 21.69 -9.43 14.68
N VAL A 447 21.29 -9.67 13.43
CA VAL A 447 21.48 -10.99 12.79
C VAL A 447 22.89 -11.06 12.20
N GLN A 448 23.77 -11.87 12.82
CA GLN A 448 25.14 -12.07 12.35
C GLN A 448 25.11 -12.89 11.04
N LYS A 449 25.47 -12.27 9.91
CA LYS A 449 25.60 -12.95 8.62
C LYS A 449 26.99 -13.57 8.49
N ASP A 450 27.06 -14.82 8.03
CA ASP A 450 28.31 -15.56 7.77
C ASP A 450 29.20 -14.80 6.75
N TYR A 451 30.53 -14.87 6.88
CA TYR A 451 31.49 -14.10 6.04
C TYR A 451 31.35 -14.42 4.54
N LYS A 452 30.80 -15.60 4.23
CA LYS A 452 30.51 -16.06 2.87
C LYS A 452 29.56 -15.12 2.11
N PHE A 453 28.65 -14.42 2.81
CA PHE A 453 27.72 -13.46 2.19
C PHE A 453 28.42 -12.19 1.70
N LEU A 454 29.53 -11.80 2.34
CA LEU A 454 30.34 -10.67 1.92
C LEU A 454 31.31 -11.08 0.80
N LEU A 455 31.89 -12.28 0.91
CA LEU A 455 32.96 -12.72 0.03
C LEU A 455 32.47 -13.14 -1.37
N LEU A 456 31.34 -13.87 -1.47
CA LEU A 456 30.86 -14.41 -2.74
C LEU A 456 30.47 -13.34 -3.78
N PRO A 457 29.76 -12.24 -3.42
CA PRO A 457 29.48 -11.16 -4.37
C PRO A 457 30.73 -10.42 -4.81
N VAL A 458 31.72 -10.24 -3.92
CA VAL A 458 33.01 -9.62 -4.25
C VAL A 458 33.77 -10.48 -5.26
N ILE A 459 33.84 -11.80 -5.04
CA ILE A 459 34.44 -12.75 -5.99
C ILE A 459 33.74 -12.66 -7.35
N MET A 460 32.41 -12.57 -7.38
CA MET A 460 31.65 -12.46 -8.62
C MET A 460 31.94 -11.16 -9.38
N VAL A 461 31.98 -10.01 -8.69
CA VAL A 461 32.30 -8.72 -9.31
C VAL A 461 33.72 -8.73 -9.86
N VAL A 462 34.70 -9.23 -9.09
CA VAL A 462 36.08 -9.36 -9.55
C VAL A 462 36.17 -10.28 -10.77
N ALA A 463 35.54 -11.45 -10.74
CA ALA A 463 35.54 -12.39 -11.87
C ALA A 463 34.88 -11.80 -13.12
N PHE A 464 33.77 -11.08 -12.97
CA PHE A 464 33.08 -10.42 -14.08
C PHE A 464 33.88 -9.25 -14.65
N SER A 465 34.47 -8.41 -13.79
CA SER A 465 35.37 -7.32 -14.21
C SER A 465 36.59 -7.88 -14.95
N MET A 466 37.20 -8.95 -14.45
CA MET A 466 38.32 -9.62 -15.14
C MET A 466 37.90 -10.20 -16.49
N CYS A 467 36.70 -10.79 -16.59
CA CYS A 467 36.15 -11.26 -17.87
C CYS A 467 35.98 -10.12 -18.90
N ILE A 468 35.48 -8.95 -18.46
CA ILE A 468 35.37 -7.75 -19.31
C ILE A 468 36.75 -7.24 -19.70
N ILE A 469 37.71 -7.19 -18.77
CA ILE A 469 39.08 -6.75 -19.05
C ILE A 469 39.73 -7.67 -20.09
N CYS A 470 39.55 -8.99 -20.00
CA CYS A 470 40.04 -9.94 -21.00
C CYS A 470 39.38 -9.75 -22.38
N LEU A 471 38.13 -9.28 -22.45
CA LEU A 471 37.46 -8.93 -23.71
C LEU A 471 37.97 -7.61 -24.30
N LEU A 472 38.37 -6.64 -23.46
CA LEU A 472 38.85 -5.33 -23.88
C LEU A 472 40.36 -5.32 -24.20
N MET A 473 41.14 -6.14 -23.49
CA MET A 473 42.58 -6.32 -23.68
C MET A 473 42.82 -7.63 -24.44
N ALA A 474 42.54 -7.64 -25.75
CA ALA A 474 42.88 -8.79 -26.59
C ALA A 474 44.41 -8.98 -26.62
N GLY A 475 44.90 -10.13 -26.14
CA GLY A 475 46.33 -10.46 -26.15
C GLY A 475 46.83 -10.86 -27.54
N ASP A 476 48.16 -10.88 -27.72
CA ASP A 476 48.81 -11.21 -28.99
C ASP A 476 48.51 -12.65 -29.46
N THR A 477 48.12 -13.54 -28.55
CA THR A 477 47.70 -14.92 -28.85
C THR A 477 46.22 -15.16 -28.53
N TRP A 478 45.51 -15.70 -29.52
CA TRP A 478 44.06 -15.96 -29.41
C TRP A 478 43.73 -17.08 -28.41
N THR A 479 44.67 -18.02 -28.20
CA THR A 479 44.53 -19.17 -27.29
C THR A 479 44.55 -18.75 -25.82
N GLU A 480 45.41 -17.79 -25.45
CA GLU A 480 45.49 -17.29 -24.07
C GLU A 480 44.25 -16.47 -23.72
N THR A 481 43.85 -15.57 -24.63
CA THR A 481 42.64 -14.76 -24.48
C THR A 481 41.39 -15.64 -24.29
N LEU A 482 41.26 -16.72 -25.07
CA LEU A 482 40.17 -17.68 -24.92
C LEU A 482 40.21 -18.45 -23.59
N ALA A 483 41.40 -18.87 -23.15
CA ALA A 483 41.55 -19.60 -21.88
C ALA A 483 41.16 -18.73 -20.66
N TYR A 484 41.58 -17.46 -20.63
CA TYR A 484 41.20 -16.53 -19.57
C TYR A 484 39.70 -16.21 -19.57
N LEU A 485 39.10 -16.02 -20.75
CA LEU A 485 37.67 -15.78 -20.88
C LEU A 485 36.85 -16.99 -20.40
N LEU A 486 37.26 -18.21 -20.75
CA LEU A 486 36.61 -19.43 -20.26
C LEU A 486 36.78 -19.60 -18.75
N PHE A 487 37.97 -19.33 -18.21
CA PHE A 487 38.22 -19.43 -16.77
C PHE A 487 37.37 -18.43 -15.97
N TRP A 488 37.46 -17.14 -16.30
CA TRP A 488 36.70 -16.09 -15.59
C TRP A 488 35.20 -16.17 -15.86
N GLY A 489 34.81 -16.56 -17.08
CA GLY A 489 33.42 -16.84 -17.45
C GLY A 489 32.82 -17.99 -16.64
N MET A 490 33.54 -19.12 -16.52
CA MET A 490 33.10 -20.25 -15.68
C MET A 490 33.09 -19.89 -14.19
N ALA A 491 34.11 -19.19 -13.69
CA ALA A 491 34.16 -18.75 -12.29
C ALA A 491 32.98 -17.81 -11.94
N SER A 492 32.66 -16.88 -12.84
CA SER A 492 31.50 -15.99 -12.71
C SER A 492 30.19 -16.78 -12.75
N ALA A 493 30.04 -17.72 -13.69
CA ALA A 493 28.83 -18.53 -13.82
C ALA A 493 28.61 -19.46 -12.61
N LEU A 494 29.66 -20.12 -12.11
CA LEU A 494 29.60 -21.00 -10.95
C LEU A 494 29.26 -20.21 -9.68
N THR A 495 29.91 -19.06 -9.48
CA THR A 495 29.66 -18.20 -8.32
C THR A 495 28.23 -17.62 -8.36
N ALA A 496 27.77 -17.18 -9.53
CA ALA A 496 26.38 -16.75 -9.72
C ALA A 496 25.38 -17.89 -9.45
N ALA A 497 25.68 -19.12 -9.89
CA ALA A 497 24.84 -20.29 -9.63
C ALA A 497 24.75 -20.60 -8.12
N VAL A 498 25.87 -20.57 -7.39
CA VAL A 498 25.89 -20.75 -5.94
C VAL A 498 25.08 -19.67 -5.22
N ILE A 499 25.23 -18.40 -5.63
CA ILE A 499 24.45 -17.28 -5.08
C ILE A 499 22.95 -17.49 -5.31
N VAL A 500 22.53 -17.88 -6.52
CA VAL A 500 21.11 -18.10 -6.85
C VAL A 500 20.53 -19.31 -6.11
N VAL A 501 21.31 -20.39 -5.93
CA VAL A 501 20.89 -21.57 -5.16
C VAL A 501 20.66 -21.21 -3.69
N ASN A 502 21.59 -20.46 -3.09
CA ASN A 502 21.49 -19.98 -1.70
C ASN A 502 20.73 -18.65 -1.59
N GLY A 503 19.96 -18.26 -2.60
CA GLY A 503 19.45 -16.90 -2.74
C GLY A 503 18.56 -16.42 -1.60
N ARG A 504 17.93 -17.33 -0.83
CA ARG A 504 17.16 -16.95 0.37
C ARG A 504 18.00 -16.22 1.42
N GLU A 505 19.28 -16.54 1.52
CA GLU A 505 20.19 -15.98 2.53
C GLU A 505 20.80 -14.63 2.09
N PHE A 506 20.84 -14.38 0.78
CA PHE A 506 21.33 -13.14 0.18
C PHE A 506 20.24 -12.06 0.06
N VAL A 507 18.97 -12.43 0.14
CA VAL A 507 17.87 -11.47 0.13
C VAL A 507 17.78 -10.74 1.48
N ASP A 508 17.45 -9.45 1.43
CA ASP A 508 17.16 -8.66 2.63
C ASP A 508 15.79 -9.05 3.20
N ALA A 509 15.78 -9.86 4.27
CA ALA A 509 14.58 -10.29 4.98
C ALA A 509 14.26 -9.39 6.18
N PRO A 510 12.96 -9.16 6.50
CA PRO A 510 12.54 -8.40 7.65
C PRO A 510 13.01 -9.08 8.93
N LYS A 511 13.38 -8.26 9.90
CA LYS A 511 13.98 -8.67 11.16
C LYS A 511 13.04 -8.48 12.35
N LEU A 512 12.09 -7.54 12.29
CA LEU A 512 11.32 -7.12 13.46
C LEU A 512 10.13 -8.03 13.80
N VAL A 513 9.52 -8.69 12.82
CA VAL A 513 8.33 -9.54 13.06
C VAL A 513 8.72 -11.02 13.00
N GLN A 514 8.47 -11.74 14.10
CA GLN A 514 8.70 -13.18 14.22
C GLN A 514 7.90 -13.99 13.20
N LYS A 515 8.47 -15.11 12.76
CA LYS A 515 7.92 -16.03 11.74
C LYS A 515 6.46 -16.45 12.03
N GLU A 516 6.06 -16.56 13.30
CA GLU A 516 4.73 -17.06 13.72
C GLU A 516 3.55 -16.12 13.45
N LYS A 517 3.75 -14.79 13.29
CA LYS A 517 2.69 -13.88 12.81
C LYS A 517 2.60 -13.80 11.28
N MET A 518 3.58 -14.39 10.59
CA MET A 518 3.68 -14.35 9.13
C MET A 518 3.14 -15.63 8.47
N ASP A 519 2.99 -16.70 9.23
CA ASP A 519 2.34 -17.97 8.86
C ASP A 519 0.91 -18.02 9.40
#